data_AF-A0A2V5M5M0-F1
#
_entry.id   AF-A0A2V5M5M0-F1
#
_cell.length_a   1.000
_cell.length_b   1.000
_cell.length_c   1.000
_cell.angle_alpha   90.00
_cell.angle_beta   90.00
_cell.angle_gamma   90.00
#
_symmetry.space_group_name_H-M   'P 1'
#
loop_
_entity.id
_entity.type
_entity.pdbx_description
1 polymer ?
#
loop_
_entity_poly.entity_id
_entity_poly.type
_entity_poly.pdbx_seq_one_letter_code
_entity_poly.pdbx_strand_id
1 'polypeptide(L)'
;MQGGDIGMREIQLLLSPHCTEAVDLTGAGTKIYNGVTYLMDSEQAAAALGLAHSIGSRAPVATPGFPKNSLYYVGYDAAFEGRFNRAYLVTDVANKVVAIQLVDEHPKGLWKSAASLAPASWNTYNFINARMRASDTIRVQAVSKREGRVVVIETQMYRRVRSRVGGKNIDRYEEQENTKLFVPIPFARIILHCAQVGLSKS
;
A
#
# COMPACT_ATOMS: atom_id res chain seq x y z
N MET A 1 4.79 8.90 -20.40
CA MET A 1 4.94 7.79 -19.43
C MET A 1 5.39 8.35 -18.06
N GLN A 2 4.71 9.37 -17.52
CA GLN A 2 5.19 10.18 -16.38
C GLN A 2 4.84 9.63 -14.98
N GLY A 3 3.89 8.70 -14.86
CA GLY A 3 3.45 8.19 -13.55
C GLY A 3 4.38 7.15 -12.91
N GLY A 4 5.17 6.44 -13.72
CA GLY A 4 5.97 5.32 -13.22
C GLY A 4 7.16 5.75 -12.35
N ASP A 5 7.84 6.83 -12.73
CA ASP A 5 9.00 7.33 -11.97
C ASP A 5 8.59 7.91 -10.62
N ILE A 6 7.39 8.48 -10.53
CA ILE A 6 6.85 9.03 -9.28
C ILE A 6 6.60 7.90 -8.28
N GLY A 7 5.88 6.85 -8.68
CA GLY A 7 5.62 5.69 -7.82
C GLY A 7 6.91 5.03 -7.32
N MET A 8 7.91 4.89 -8.19
CA MET A 8 9.24 4.35 -7.83
C MET A 8 9.99 5.23 -6.81
N ARG A 9 10.00 6.55 -7.01
CA ARG A 9 10.64 7.48 -6.06
C ARG A 9 9.93 7.47 -4.72
N GLU A 10 8.60 7.45 -4.72
CA GLU A 10 7.81 7.47 -3.49
C GLU A 10 7.98 6.19 -2.68
N ILE A 11 7.94 5.00 -3.31
CA ILE A 11 8.20 3.75 -2.58
C ILE A 11 9.64 3.70 -2.07
N GLN A 12 10.62 4.23 -2.83
CA GLN A 12 12.00 4.34 -2.38
C GLN A 12 12.15 5.23 -1.14
N LEU A 13 11.53 6.42 -1.15
CA LEU A 13 11.52 7.35 -0.01
C LEU A 13 10.87 6.74 1.23
N LEU A 14 9.85 5.90 1.06
CA LEU A 14 9.18 5.23 2.17
C LEU A 14 9.98 4.05 2.74
N LEU A 15 10.77 3.34 1.92
CA LEU A 15 11.48 2.13 2.35
C LEU A 15 12.94 2.38 2.78
N SER A 16 13.63 3.35 2.16
CA SER A 16 15.06 3.60 2.39
C SER A 16 15.44 3.98 3.84
N PRO A 17 14.56 4.59 4.67
CA PRO A 17 14.89 4.81 6.07
C PRO A 17 14.99 3.52 6.89
N HIS A 18 14.43 2.41 6.40
CA HIS A 18 14.24 1.18 7.19
C HIS A 18 15.14 0.02 6.76
N CYS A 19 15.66 0.06 5.53
CA CYS A 19 16.55 -0.95 4.97
C CYS A 19 17.31 -0.43 3.75
N THR A 20 18.39 -1.10 3.40
CA THR A 20 19.18 -0.87 2.18
C THR A 20 18.77 -1.88 1.09
N GLU A 21 18.78 -1.44 -0.15
CA GLU A 21 18.66 -2.25 -1.35
C GLU A 21 19.53 -3.52 -1.32
N ALA A 22 18.95 -4.65 -1.71
CA ALA A 22 19.66 -5.91 -1.92
C ALA A 22 18.75 -6.93 -2.60
N VAL A 23 19.33 -7.90 -3.29
CA VAL A 23 18.62 -9.13 -3.67
C VAL A 23 18.63 -10.09 -2.47
N ASP A 24 17.66 -9.93 -1.58
CA ASP A 24 17.56 -10.68 -0.32
C ASP A 24 16.47 -11.77 -0.39
N LEU A 25 16.90 -13.00 -0.68
CA LEU A 25 16.03 -14.17 -0.79
C LEU A 25 15.80 -14.88 0.56
N THR A 26 16.24 -14.28 1.67
CA THR A 26 16.15 -14.89 3.00
C THR A 26 14.85 -14.52 3.72
N GLY A 27 14.70 -15.00 4.96
CA GLY A 27 13.64 -14.54 5.87
C GLY A 27 12.30 -15.24 5.71
N ALA A 28 12.24 -16.36 4.99
CA ALA A 28 11.08 -17.27 5.01
C ALA A 28 10.61 -17.53 6.46
N GLY A 29 9.29 -17.53 6.67
CA GLY A 29 8.68 -17.67 8.00
C GLY A 29 8.65 -16.38 8.84
N THR A 30 9.15 -15.25 8.34
CA THR A 30 8.99 -13.95 9.01
C THR A 30 7.51 -13.60 9.15
N LYS A 31 7.02 -13.38 10.37
CA LYS A 31 5.63 -12.95 10.61
C LYS A 31 5.36 -11.59 9.96
N ILE A 32 4.32 -11.53 9.13
CA ILE A 32 3.87 -10.32 8.43
C ILE A 32 2.70 -9.68 9.18
N TYR A 33 1.60 -10.44 9.33
CA TYR A 33 0.35 -9.95 9.89
C TYR A 33 -0.53 -11.14 10.29
N ASN A 34 -1.10 -11.14 11.50
CA ASN A 34 -2.10 -12.09 12.00
C ASN A 34 -1.97 -13.53 11.47
N GLY A 35 -0.90 -14.23 11.87
CA GLY A 35 -0.66 -15.62 11.49
C GLY A 35 -0.04 -15.82 10.10
N VAL A 36 -0.05 -14.80 9.24
CA VAL A 36 0.60 -14.85 7.92
C VAL A 36 2.10 -14.62 8.04
N THR A 37 2.88 -15.43 7.32
CA THR A 37 4.34 -15.35 7.27
C THR A 37 4.86 -15.20 5.84
N TYR A 38 6.05 -14.61 5.71
CA TYR A 38 6.74 -14.42 4.45
C TYR A 38 7.09 -15.76 3.82
N LEU A 39 6.74 -15.89 2.53
CA LEU A 39 6.87 -17.07 1.70
C LEU A 39 5.98 -18.28 2.09
N MET A 40 4.92 -18.07 2.88
CA MET A 40 3.89 -19.10 3.07
C MET A 40 2.96 -19.21 1.87
N ASP A 41 2.28 -20.35 1.71
CA ASP A 41 1.27 -20.51 0.66
C ASP A 41 0.10 -19.54 0.83
N SER A 42 -0.33 -18.93 -0.27
CA SER A 42 -1.44 -17.96 -0.26
C SER A 42 -2.76 -18.55 0.26
N GLU A 43 -3.06 -19.82 -0.03
CA GLU A 43 -4.23 -20.53 0.51
C GLU A 43 -4.14 -20.70 2.03
N GLN A 44 -2.95 -21.06 2.54
CA GLN A 44 -2.72 -21.14 3.98
C GLN A 44 -2.83 -19.77 4.65
N ALA A 45 -2.38 -18.70 3.98
CA ALA A 45 -2.50 -17.33 4.48
C ALA A 45 -3.96 -16.89 4.52
N ALA A 46 -4.73 -17.19 3.46
CA ALA A 46 -6.15 -16.91 3.41
C ALA A 46 -6.90 -17.65 4.54
N ALA A 47 -6.59 -18.93 4.76
CA ALA A 47 -7.15 -19.70 5.86
C ALA A 47 -6.78 -19.13 7.24
N ALA A 48 -5.51 -18.74 7.44
CA ALA A 48 -5.05 -18.13 8.70
C ALA A 48 -5.76 -16.80 9.02
N LEU A 49 -6.17 -16.07 7.99
CA LEU A 49 -6.94 -14.82 8.11
C LEU A 49 -8.46 -15.03 8.09
N GLY A 50 -8.95 -16.27 7.97
CA GLY A 50 -10.38 -16.57 7.89
C GLY A 50 -11.06 -16.06 6.62
N LEU A 51 -10.33 -15.95 5.50
CA LEU A 51 -10.82 -15.40 4.25
C LEU A 51 -11.50 -16.50 3.41
N ALA A 52 -12.82 -16.42 3.27
CA ALA A 52 -13.62 -17.44 2.58
C ALA A 52 -13.87 -17.17 1.09
N HIS A 53 -13.89 -15.90 0.68
CA HIS A 53 -14.27 -15.52 -0.68
C HIS A 53 -13.26 -14.53 -1.28
N SER A 54 -12.47 -15.01 -2.24
CA SER A 54 -11.60 -14.13 -3.04
C SER A 54 -12.42 -13.33 -4.06
N ILE A 55 -12.08 -12.06 -4.21
CA ILE A 55 -12.63 -11.16 -5.21
C ILE A 55 -11.87 -11.41 -6.52
N GLY A 56 -12.33 -12.39 -7.30
CA GLY A 56 -11.83 -12.64 -8.67
C GLY A 56 -10.43 -13.25 -8.78
N SER A 57 -9.97 -13.37 -10.03
CA SER A 57 -8.71 -14.01 -10.41
C SER A 57 -7.48 -13.18 -10.00
N ARG A 58 -6.39 -13.89 -9.69
CA ARG A 58 -5.03 -13.35 -9.44
C ARG A 58 -4.64 -12.28 -10.48
N ALA A 59 -4.39 -11.05 -10.02
CA ALA A 59 -4.07 -9.89 -10.86
C ALA A 59 -2.61 -9.46 -10.70
N PRO A 60 -1.93 -8.93 -11.73
CA PRO A 60 -0.54 -8.48 -11.62
C PRO A 60 -0.41 -7.24 -10.73
N VAL A 61 0.69 -7.14 -9.97
CA VAL A 61 1.06 -5.90 -9.28
C VAL A 61 1.60 -4.92 -10.32
N ALA A 62 0.88 -3.81 -10.51
CA ALA A 62 1.18 -2.85 -11.58
C ALA A 62 2.15 -1.74 -11.18
N THR A 63 2.44 -1.59 -9.88
CA THR A 63 3.20 -0.45 -9.36
C THR A 63 4.67 -0.53 -9.75
N PRO A 64 5.20 0.48 -10.46
CA PRO A 64 6.62 0.52 -10.80
C PRO A 64 7.51 0.54 -9.56
N GLY A 65 8.64 -0.17 -9.62
CA GLY A 65 9.57 -0.37 -8.50
C GLY A 65 9.44 -1.74 -7.85
N PHE A 66 8.29 -2.40 -8.01
CA PHE A 66 8.17 -3.81 -7.67
C PHE A 66 8.85 -4.70 -8.74
N PRO A 67 9.32 -5.91 -8.38
CA PRO A 67 9.77 -6.92 -9.32
C PRO A 67 8.79 -7.11 -10.49
N LYS A 68 9.28 -6.84 -11.72
CA LYS A 68 8.46 -6.87 -12.93
C LYS A 68 8.06 -8.31 -13.29
N ASN A 69 6.80 -8.50 -13.69
CA ASN A 69 6.24 -9.76 -14.20
C ASN A 69 6.35 -10.97 -13.24
N SER A 70 6.67 -10.74 -11.97
CA SER A 70 6.85 -11.82 -10.99
C SER A 70 5.93 -11.72 -9.78
N LEU A 71 5.10 -10.69 -9.73
CA LEU A 71 4.23 -10.39 -8.60
C LEU A 71 2.78 -10.22 -9.01
N TYR A 72 1.93 -10.78 -8.16
CA TYR A 72 0.48 -10.75 -8.31
C TYR A 72 -0.15 -10.43 -6.97
N TYR A 73 -1.44 -10.14 -6.97
CA TYR A 73 -2.24 -10.07 -5.76
C TYR A 73 -3.58 -10.77 -5.93
N VAL A 74 -4.12 -11.25 -4.81
CA VAL A 74 -5.49 -11.76 -4.70
C VAL A 74 -6.22 -10.89 -3.67
N GLY A 75 -7.39 -10.36 -4.05
CA GLY A 75 -8.22 -9.53 -3.19
C GLY A 75 -9.24 -10.34 -2.40
N TYR A 76 -9.53 -9.90 -1.18
CA TYR A 76 -10.52 -10.50 -0.29
C TYR A 76 -11.28 -9.39 0.43
N ASP A 77 -12.61 -9.45 0.43
CA ASP A 77 -13.44 -8.56 1.25
C ASP A 77 -13.61 -9.20 2.63
N ALA A 78 -13.18 -8.50 3.67
CA ALA A 78 -13.27 -8.94 5.06
C ALA A 78 -13.08 -7.76 6.01
N ALA A 79 -13.56 -7.88 7.24
CA ALA A 79 -13.36 -6.87 8.26
C ALA A 79 -12.03 -7.10 8.99
N PHE A 80 -11.20 -6.07 9.04
CA PHE A 80 -9.93 -6.07 9.78
C PHE A 80 -9.89 -4.93 10.80
N GLU A 81 -9.02 -5.07 11.79
CA GLU A 81 -8.77 -4.02 12.79
C GLU A 81 -8.40 -2.69 12.13
N GLY A 82 -8.89 -1.56 12.65
CA GLY A 82 -8.60 -0.25 12.08
C GLY A 82 -9.57 0.19 10.96
N ARG A 83 -10.68 -0.54 10.78
CA ARG A 83 -11.78 -0.28 9.81
C ARG A 83 -11.46 -0.66 8.37
N PHE A 84 -10.35 -1.35 8.11
CA PHE A 84 -10.08 -1.89 6.78
C PHE A 84 -11.12 -2.96 6.45
N ASN A 85 -11.65 -2.89 5.23
CA ASN A 85 -12.74 -3.72 4.73
C ASN A 85 -12.30 -4.65 3.58
N ARG A 86 -11.01 -4.60 3.20
CA ARG A 86 -10.41 -5.42 2.17
C ARG A 86 -8.95 -5.74 2.48
N ALA A 87 -8.50 -6.90 2.02
CA ALA A 87 -7.09 -7.27 1.99
C ALA A 87 -6.64 -7.70 0.59
N TYR A 88 -5.39 -7.37 0.26
CA TYR A 88 -4.67 -7.92 -0.87
C TYR A 88 -3.52 -8.78 -0.35
N LEU A 89 -3.56 -10.07 -0.65
CA LEU A 89 -2.42 -10.96 -0.49
C LEU A 89 -1.53 -10.81 -1.72
N VAL A 90 -0.33 -10.26 -1.55
CA VAL A 90 0.64 -10.10 -2.62
C VAL A 90 1.49 -11.37 -2.69
N THR A 91 1.58 -11.96 -3.86
CA THR A 91 2.24 -13.26 -4.08
C THR A 91 3.30 -13.20 -5.17
N ASP A 92 4.33 -14.03 -5.04
CA ASP A 92 5.25 -14.33 -6.13
C ASP A 92 4.62 -15.25 -7.19
N VAL A 93 5.41 -15.66 -8.19
CA VAL A 93 5.00 -16.59 -9.26
C VAL A 93 4.56 -17.97 -8.74
N ALA A 94 5.12 -18.41 -7.61
CA ALA A 94 4.85 -19.71 -6.97
C ALA A 94 3.70 -19.64 -5.95
N ASN A 95 2.89 -18.57 -5.98
CA ASN A 95 1.76 -18.33 -5.08
C ASN A 95 2.16 -18.24 -3.60
N LYS A 96 3.41 -17.86 -3.31
CA LYS A 96 3.90 -17.61 -1.96
C LYS A 96 3.70 -16.14 -1.59
N VAL A 97 3.22 -15.88 -0.37
CA VAL A 97 2.92 -14.52 0.10
C VAL A 97 4.21 -13.75 0.35
N VAL A 98 4.34 -12.58 -0.28
CA VAL A 98 5.49 -11.69 -0.11
C VAL A 98 5.17 -10.41 0.65
N ALA A 99 3.90 -9.97 0.63
CA ALA A 99 3.41 -8.81 1.37
C ALA A 99 1.88 -8.89 1.54
N ILE A 100 1.33 -8.07 2.44
CA ILE A 100 -0.11 -7.90 2.60
C ILE A 100 -0.44 -6.43 2.60
N GLN A 101 -1.51 -6.02 1.90
CA GLN A 101 -2.08 -4.69 2.03
C GLN A 101 -3.51 -4.78 2.55
N LEU A 102 -3.81 -4.05 3.62
CA LEU A 102 -5.18 -3.80 4.06
C LEU A 102 -5.67 -2.49 3.44
N VAL A 103 -6.95 -2.43 3.10
CA VAL A 103 -7.59 -1.28 2.46
C VAL A 103 -8.94 -0.98 3.12
N ASP A 104 -9.18 0.29 3.40
CA ASP A 104 -10.48 0.85 3.71
C ASP A 104 -10.89 1.63 2.47
N GLU A 105 -11.67 1.00 1.59
CA GLU A 105 -12.00 1.58 0.28
C GLU A 105 -12.93 2.78 0.37
N HIS A 106 -13.74 2.87 1.44
CA HIS A 106 -14.78 3.88 1.59
C HIS A 106 -14.93 4.29 3.06
N PRO A 107 -13.91 4.97 3.63
CA PRO A 107 -13.95 5.42 5.01
C PRO A 107 -15.14 6.34 5.23
N LYS A 108 -16.00 6.01 6.21
CA LYS A 108 -17.23 6.77 6.49
C LYS A 108 -17.00 7.83 7.55
N GLY A 109 -17.45 9.06 7.27
CA GLY A 109 -17.69 10.11 8.28
C GLY A 109 -16.45 10.81 8.83
N LEU A 110 -15.27 10.55 8.27
CA LEU A 110 -14.03 11.20 8.70
C LEU A 110 -13.68 12.33 7.75
N TRP A 111 -13.53 13.51 8.32
CA TRP A 111 -13.05 14.67 7.60
C TRP A 111 -12.04 15.43 8.43
N LYS A 112 -11.13 16.10 7.74
CA LYS A 112 -10.09 16.94 8.32
C LYS A 112 -10.21 18.36 7.76
N SER A 113 -9.77 19.34 8.55
CA SER A 113 -9.64 20.72 8.08
C SER A 113 -8.41 20.85 7.19
N ALA A 114 -8.41 21.83 6.28
CA ALA A 114 -7.27 22.11 5.41
C ALA A 114 -5.97 22.36 6.20
N ALA A 115 -6.06 22.97 7.39
CA ALA A 115 -4.93 23.28 8.26
C ALA A 115 -4.36 22.04 8.98
N SER A 116 -5.20 21.04 9.25
CA SER A 116 -4.78 19.76 9.85
C SER A 116 -4.13 18.78 8.87
N LEU A 117 -4.16 19.12 7.58
CA LEU A 117 -3.54 18.33 6.53
C LEU A 117 -2.32 19.06 5.98
N ALA A 118 -1.22 18.33 5.83
CA ALA A 118 -0.08 18.82 5.05
C ALA A 118 -0.55 19.22 3.62
N PRO A 119 0.13 20.17 2.94
CA PRO A 119 -0.27 20.69 1.62
C PRO A 119 -0.29 19.70 0.44
N ALA A 120 -0.26 18.38 0.69
CA ALA A 120 0.01 17.25 -0.20
C ALA A 120 1.50 17.06 -0.52
N SER A 121 2.05 15.91 -0.10
CA SER A 121 3.46 15.55 -0.38
C SER A 121 3.63 14.16 -0.99
N TRP A 122 2.53 13.51 -1.38
CA TRP A 122 2.55 12.19 -2.03
C TRP A 122 1.52 12.16 -3.17
N ASN A 123 1.79 11.33 -4.16
CA ASN A 123 0.90 11.09 -5.29
C ASN A 123 0.27 9.71 -5.20
N THR A 124 1.05 8.69 -4.85
CA THR A 124 0.60 7.30 -4.75
C THR A 124 -0.09 7.08 -3.41
N TYR A 125 -1.32 6.58 -3.45
CA TYR A 125 -2.07 6.22 -2.24
C TYR A 125 -2.37 4.72 -2.16
N ASN A 126 -2.14 3.95 -3.22
CA ASN A 126 -2.26 2.49 -3.20
C ASN A 126 -1.16 1.87 -4.06
N PHE A 127 -0.16 1.29 -3.38
CA PHE A 127 1.03 0.75 -4.00
C PHE A 127 0.85 -0.66 -4.57
N ILE A 128 -0.29 -1.34 -4.36
CA ILE A 128 -0.56 -2.63 -5.01
C ILE A 128 -1.33 -2.45 -6.31
N ASN A 129 -2.34 -1.56 -6.31
CA ASN A 129 -3.14 -1.26 -7.49
C ASN A 129 -2.62 -0.08 -8.33
N ALA A 130 -1.42 0.45 -8.03
CA ALA A 130 -0.82 1.60 -8.68
C ALA A 130 -1.73 2.85 -8.73
N ARG A 131 -2.54 3.09 -7.69
CA ARG A 131 -3.46 4.24 -7.69
C ARG A 131 -2.74 5.50 -7.21
N MET A 132 -2.88 6.55 -8.02
CA MET A 132 -2.31 7.86 -7.78
C MET A 132 -3.39 8.94 -7.76
N ARG A 133 -3.15 10.04 -7.05
CA ARG A 133 -4.07 11.19 -7.04
C ARG A 133 -4.26 11.72 -8.46
N ALA A 134 -5.51 12.04 -8.79
CA ALA A 134 -5.90 12.49 -10.13
C ALA A 134 -6.00 14.02 -10.27
N SER A 135 -5.88 14.79 -9.18
CA SER A 135 -5.99 16.25 -9.21
C SER A 135 -5.46 16.90 -7.91
N ASP A 136 -5.32 18.23 -7.93
CA ASP A 136 -4.93 19.03 -6.77
C ASP A 136 -6.03 19.15 -5.70
N THR A 137 -7.25 18.71 -6.02
CA THR A 137 -8.33 18.58 -5.02
C THR A 137 -8.14 17.38 -4.11
N ILE A 138 -7.20 16.49 -4.45
CA ILE A 138 -6.86 15.30 -3.67
C ILE A 138 -5.57 15.58 -2.91
N ARG A 139 -5.57 15.24 -1.62
CA ARG A 139 -4.37 15.21 -0.78
C ARG A 139 -4.08 13.77 -0.39
N VAL A 140 -2.81 13.39 -0.47
CA VAL A 140 -2.34 12.10 0.01
C VAL A 140 -1.32 12.33 1.11
N GLN A 141 -1.52 11.63 2.22
CA GLN A 141 -0.52 11.47 3.28
C GLN A 141 0.01 10.05 3.19
N ALA A 142 1.32 9.89 3.30
CA ALA A 142 1.97 8.59 3.44
C ALA A 142 3.06 8.69 4.49
N VAL A 143 3.16 7.63 5.30
CA VAL A 143 4.19 7.46 6.31
C VAL A 143 4.66 6.02 6.30
N SER A 144 5.90 5.80 6.71
CA SER A 144 6.43 4.45 6.90
C SER A 144 7.08 4.32 8.27
N LYS A 145 6.94 3.14 8.87
CA LYS A 145 7.57 2.77 10.13
C LYS A 145 8.03 1.32 10.08
N ARG A 146 9.04 1.00 10.88
CA ARG A 146 9.51 -0.37 11.05
C ARG A 146 8.91 -0.99 12.30
N GLU A 147 8.27 -2.15 12.12
CA GLU A 147 7.72 -2.98 13.19
C GLU A 147 8.45 -4.33 13.16
N GLY A 148 9.55 -4.42 13.93
CA GLY A 148 10.42 -5.60 13.95
C GLY A 148 11.07 -5.87 12.58
N ARG A 149 10.63 -6.95 11.91
CA ARG A 149 11.13 -7.39 10.59
C ARG A 149 10.20 -7.01 9.43
N VAL A 150 9.25 -6.13 9.67
CA VAL A 150 8.29 -5.64 8.69
C VAL A 150 8.37 -4.12 8.64
N VAL A 151 8.32 -3.55 7.45
CA VAL A 151 8.07 -2.13 7.21
C VAL A 151 6.58 -1.98 6.92
N VAL A 152 5.93 -1.11 7.67
CA VAL A 152 4.52 -0.77 7.50
C VAL A 152 4.45 0.58 6.83
N ILE A 153 3.80 0.63 5.67
CA ILE A 153 3.50 1.86 4.94
C ILE A 153 1.99 2.14 5.09
N GLU A 154 1.66 3.29 5.65
CA GLU A 154 0.27 3.74 5.80
C GLU A 154 0.03 4.92 4.85
N THR A 155 -1.04 4.85 4.07
CA THR A 155 -1.47 5.94 3.19
C THR A 155 -2.90 6.34 3.50
N GLN A 156 -3.18 7.63 3.36
CA GLN A 156 -4.52 8.19 3.53
C GLN A 156 -4.79 9.19 2.40
N MET A 157 -5.84 8.91 1.62
CA MET A 157 -6.31 9.76 0.54
C MET A 157 -7.49 10.59 1.02
N TYR A 158 -7.42 11.90 0.80
CA TYR A 158 -8.50 12.85 1.10
C TYR A 158 -8.93 13.60 -0.15
N ARG A 159 -10.22 13.86 -0.30
CA ARG A 159 -10.78 14.72 -1.35
C ARG A 159 -11.35 15.99 -0.73
N ARG A 160 -11.02 17.14 -1.33
CA ARG A 160 -11.63 18.42 -0.95
C ARG A 160 -13.11 18.42 -1.30
N VAL A 161 -13.95 18.66 -0.31
CA VAL A 161 -15.40 18.84 -0.42
C VAL A 161 -15.76 20.23 0.11
N ARG A 162 -16.54 20.98 -0.66
CA ARG A 162 -17.09 22.27 -0.23
C ARG A 162 -18.42 22.03 0.45
N SER A 163 -18.54 22.47 1.69
CA SER A 163 -19.77 22.39 2.46
C SER A 163 -20.24 23.79 2.88
N ARG A 164 -21.55 24.00 2.92
CA ARG A 164 -22.14 25.27 3.37
C ARG A 164 -22.58 25.10 4.82
N VAL A 165 -21.99 25.87 5.73
CA VAL A 165 -22.34 25.87 7.16
C VAL A 165 -22.62 27.31 7.58
N GLY A 166 -23.84 27.57 8.05
CA GLY A 166 -24.23 28.92 8.50
C GLY A 166 -24.04 30.01 7.44
N GLY A 167 -24.34 29.70 6.17
CA GLY A 167 -24.20 30.63 5.05
C GLY A 167 -22.77 30.82 4.51
N LYS A 168 -21.74 30.31 5.20
CA LYS A 168 -20.33 30.36 4.75
C LYS A 168 -19.92 29.05 4.07
N ASN A 169 -19.07 29.15 3.05
CA ASN A 169 -18.44 27.99 2.43
C ASN A 169 -17.20 27.59 3.24
N ILE A 170 -17.13 26.31 3.62
CA ILE A 170 -16.00 25.74 4.33
C ILE A 170 -15.45 24.58 3.50
N ASP A 171 -14.16 24.63 3.21
CA ASP A 171 -13.42 23.51 2.61
C ASP A 171 -13.16 22.46 3.70
N ARG A 172 -13.65 21.25 3.47
CA ARG A 172 -13.36 20.05 4.25
C ARG A 172 -12.65 19.05 3.38
N TYR A 173 -11.87 18.17 4.00
CA TYR A 173 -11.18 17.09 3.31
C TYR A 173 -11.69 15.77 3.85
N GLU A 174 -12.51 15.09 3.06
CA GLU A 174 -13.11 13.81 3.42
C GLU A 174 -12.17 12.68 3.02
N GLU A 175 -11.96 11.71 3.90
CA GLU A 175 -11.21 10.50 3.56
C GLU A 175 -11.90 9.75 2.41
N GLN A 176 -11.11 9.15 1.53
CA GLN A 176 -11.61 8.47 0.33
C GLN A 176 -11.09 7.04 0.24
N GLU A 177 -9.85 6.81 0.66
CA GLU A 177 -9.24 5.48 0.71
C GLU A 177 -8.07 5.54 1.69
N ASN A 178 -7.96 4.54 2.57
CA ASN A 178 -6.81 4.36 3.42
C ASN A 178 -6.18 2.99 3.15
N THR A 179 -4.86 2.91 3.11
CA THR A 179 -4.17 1.63 2.97
C THR A 179 -3.12 1.42 4.04
N LYS A 180 -2.87 0.16 4.37
CA LYS A 180 -1.78 -0.27 5.25
C LYS A 180 -1.07 -1.45 4.62
N LEU A 181 0.10 -1.21 4.07
CA LEU A 181 0.95 -2.19 3.40
C LEU A 181 2.02 -2.69 4.35
N PHE A 182 2.07 -4.01 4.54
CA PHE A 182 3.04 -4.73 5.35
C PHE A 182 4.07 -5.39 4.45
N VAL A 183 5.31 -4.88 4.48
CA VAL A 183 6.42 -5.32 3.64
C VAL A 183 7.52 -5.94 4.51
N PRO A 184 7.74 -7.26 4.47
CA PRO A 184 8.88 -7.88 5.14
C PRO A 184 10.20 -7.28 4.66
N ILE A 185 11.16 -7.11 5.56
CA ILE A 185 12.46 -6.48 5.23
C ILE A 185 13.15 -7.14 4.02
N PRO A 186 13.28 -8.48 3.89
CA PRO A 186 13.90 -9.08 2.71
C PRO A 186 13.24 -8.65 1.40
N PHE A 187 11.91 -8.58 1.38
CA PHE A 187 11.16 -8.12 0.21
C PHE A 187 11.29 -6.61 -0.03
N ALA A 188 11.30 -5.79 1.03
CA ALA A 188 11.55 -4.36 0.92
C ALA A 188 12.91 -4.04 0.26
N ARG A 189 13.94 -4.83 0.59
CA ARG A 189 15.27 -4.71 -0.03
C ARG A 189 15.25 -5.02 -1.54
N ILE A 190 14.47 -6.03 -1.93
CA ILE A 190 14.27 -6.38 -3.35
C ILE A 190 13.53 -5.24 -4.08
N ILE A 191 12.46 -4.69 -3.48
CA ILE A 191 11.74 -3.53 -4.04
C ILE A 191 12.69 -2.35 -4.24
N LEU A 192 13.51 -2.02 -3.23
CA LEU A 192 14.50 -0.94 -3.34
C LEU A 192 15.50 -1.19 -4.46
N HIS A 193 16.01 -2.42 -4.59
CA HIS A 193 16.91 -2.79 -5.68
C HIS A 193 16.24 -2.59 -7.04
N CYS A 194 15.01 -3.07 -7.22
CA CYS A 194 14.25 -2.91 -8.46
C CYS A 194 13.93 -1.43 -8.78
N ALA A 195 13.55 -0.64 -7.77
CA ALA A 195 13.29 0.79 -7.94
C ALA A 195 14.56 1.55 -8.37
N GLN A 196 15.71 1.27 -7.75
CA GLN A 196 16.98 1.91 -8.11
C GLN A 196 17.42 1.55 -9.53
N VAL A 197 17.34 0.27 -9.92
CA VAL A 197 17.63 -0.17 -11.30
C VAL A 197 16.66 0.43 -12.32
N GLY A 198 15.40 0.65 -11.93
CA GLY A 198 14.40 1.33 -12.75
C GLY A 198 14.74 2.80 -12.97
N LEU A 199 15.04 3.53 -11.89
CA LEU A 199 15.35 4.95 -11.90
C LEU A 199 16.70 5.29 -12.54
N SER A 200 17.65 4.36 -12.59
CA SER A 200 18.92 4.56 -13.29
C SER A 200 18.80 4.43 -14.81
N LYS A 201 17.66 3.92 -15.32
CA LYS A 201 17.40 3.70 -16.75
C LYS A 201 16.41 4.72 -17.35
N SER A 202 15.77 5.54 -16.52
CA SER A 202 14.86 6.62 -16.88
C SER A 202 15.61 7.94 -17.08
#